data_AF-A0AA96QA08-F1
#
_entry.id   AF-A0AA96QA08-F1
#
_cell.length_a   1.000
_cell.length_b   1.000
_cell.length_c   1.000
_cell.angle_alpha   90.00
_cell.angle_beta   90.00
_cell.angle_gamma   90.00
#
_symmetry.space_group_name_H-M   'P 1'
#
loop_
_entity.id
_entity.type
_entity.pdbx_description
1 polymer ?
#
loop_
_entity_poly.entity_id
_entity_poly.type
_entity_poly.pdbx_seq_one_letter_code
_entity_poly.pdbx_strand_id
1 'polypeptide(L)'
;MYGADTIKEMIQKYGNGTGLVIIFLCCVIWIWGNCENEKKKYLMCYALGAAALLNSKSMQFLKNLGSRGTLYRFIWLLPMISVMAYVLTELFIKQKKTSDKICWMLFLICLLYFCGDTYLKPDKLQLPETVYGISQDTIDVSDIIEQEKQEEYVIVAMEKPLQLTIRQWNAFVICGITRESYITGIVDDGWFNVMSDREKEEQMLMRMVSNGEAFDRSAMKQCIQDRQIDFIVMNKKLEMEGYMQELDCRLVGENQAYEVYATGV
;
A
#
# COMPACT_ATOMS: atom_id res chain seq x y z
N MET A 1 2.31 -1.59 7.00
CA MET A 1 2.33 -0.13 7.33
C MET A 1 0.93 0.43 7.61
N TYR A 2 -0.10 -0.03 6.91
CA TYR A 2 -1.50 0.37 7.13
C TYR A 2 -2.05 -0.10 8.49
N GLY A 3 -3.05 0.63 9.02
CA GLY A 3 -3.68 0.33 10.32
C GLY A 3 -2.77 0.50 11.54
N ALA A 4 -1.87 1.49 11.54
CA ALA A 4 -1.19 1.91 12.75
C ALA A 4 -2.01 3.03 13.40
N ASP A 5 -2.56 2.77 14.58
CA ASP A 5 -3.39 3.74 15.29
C ASP A 5 -2.60 4.59 16.28
N THR A 6 -1.41 4.11 16.65
CA THR A 6 -0.49 4.80 17.55
C THR A 6 0.84 5.12 16.87
N ILE A 7 1.54 6.14 17.39
CA ILE A 7 2.89 6.52 16.92
C ILE A 7 3.86 5.34 17.09
N LYS A 8 3.72 4.61 18.20
CA LYS A 8 4.56 3.45 18.51
C LYS A 8 4.43 2.37 17.44
N GLU A 9 3.20 1.98 17.11
CA GLU A 9 2.94 1.02 16.03
C GLU A 9 3.44 1.54 14.69
N MET A 10 3.28 2.84 14.43
CA MET A 10 3.73 3.45 13.19
C MET A 10 5.26 3.34 13.07
N ILE A 11 6.01 3.69 14.12
CA ILE A 11 7.48 3.57 14.16
C ILE A 11 7.92 2.10 14.07
N GLN A 12 7.23 1.18 14.76
CA GLN A 12 7.55 -0.25 14.72
C GLN A 12 7.30 -0.86 13.33
N LYS A 13 6.11 -0.63 12.75
CA LYS A 13 5.75 -1.09 11.41
C LYS A 13 6.58 -0.42 10.32
N TYR A 14 6.99 0.84 10.53
CA TYR A 14 7.80 1.58 9.57
C TYR A 14 9.26 1.17 9.60
N GLY A 15 9.83 1.08 10.81
CA GLY A 15 11.20 0.64 11.02
C GLY A 15 11.40 -0.83 10.68
N ASN A 16 10.33 -1.65 10.60
CA ASN A 16 10.40 -3.08 10.33
C ASN A 16 11.39 -3.82 11.27
N GLY A 17 11.48 -3.37 12.53
CA GLY A 17 12.45 -3.89 13.51
C GLY A 17 13.92 -3.47 13.26
N THR A 18 14.20 -2.64 12.26
CA THR A 18 15.55 -2.10 12.02
C THR A 18 15.93 -1.07 13.08
N GLY A 19 17.20 -1.08 13.49
CA GLY A 19 17.76 -0.11 14.44
C GLY A 19 17.96 1.31 13.86
N LEU A 20 17.46 1.59 12.64
CA LEU A 20 17.69 2.84 11.91
C LEU A 20 17.20 4.08 12.68
N VAL A 21 16.06 3.99 13.35
CA VAL A 21 15.55 5.09 14.18
C VAL A 21 16.49 5.40 15.34
N ILE A 22 17.11 4.36 15.93
CA ILE A 22 18.08 4.52 17.02
C ILE A 22 19.36 5.19 16.48
N ILE A 23 19.87 4.73 15.33
CA ILE A 23 21.04 5.34 14.67
C ILE A 23 20.78 6.82 14.37
N PHE A 24 19.59 7.14 13.85
CA PHE A 24 19.17 8.52 13.62
C PHE A 24 19.19 9.34 14.91
N LEU A 25 18.63 8.83 16.02
CA LEU A 25 18.66 9.53 17.31
C LEU A 25 20.10 9.74 17.82
N CYS A 26 20.99 8.76 17.66
CA CYS A 26 22.41 8.92 17.97
C CYS A 26 23.07 10.03 17.13
N CYS A 27 22.74 10.12 15.84
CA CYS A 27 23.24 11.18 14.96
C CYS A 27 22.75 12.56 15.41
N VAL A 28 21.48 12.69 15.81
CA VAL A 28 20.90 13.92 16.37
C VAL A 28 21.66 14.35 17.63
N ILE A 29 21.92 13.41 18.56
CA ILE A 29 22.69 13.69 19.78
C ILE A 29 24.12 14.13 19.45
N TRP A 30 24.76 13.47 18.47
CA TRP A 30 26.10 13.84 18.04
C TRP A 30 26.16 15.26 17.47
N ILE A 31 25.22 15.65 16.61
CA ILE A 31 25.10 17.03 16.09
C ILE A 31 24.94 18.02 17.24
N TRP A 32 24.09 17.70 18.21
CA TRP A 32 23.85 18.54 19.37
C TRP A 32 25.13 18.78 20.20
N GLY A 33 25.98 17.77 20.36
CA GLY A 33 27.24 17.88 21.09
C GLY A 33 28.36 18.57 20.30
N ASN A 34 28.42 18.39 18.97
CA ASN A 34 29.64 18.65 18.19
C ASN A 34 29.52 19.72 17.11
N CYS A 35 28.31 20.18 16.76
CA CYS A 35 28.11 21.20 15.73
C CYS A 35 27.92 22.61 16.32
N GLU A 36 28.04 23.62 15.49
CA GLU A 36 27.80 25.02 15.84
C GLU A 36 26.35 25.31 16.23
N ASN A 37 26.14 26.40 16.96
CA ASN A 37 24.83 26.79 17.48
C ASN A 37 23.78 26.98 16.38
N GLU A 38 24.16 27.43 15.18
CA GLU A 38 23.20 27.57 14.07
C GLU A 38 22.64 26.22 13.61
N LYS A 39 23.51 25.21 13.42
CA LYS A 39 23.10 23.85 13.06
C LYS A 39 22.20 23.24 14.15
N LYS A 40 22.48 23.52 15.42
CA LYS A 40 21.62 23.10 16.54
C LYS A 40 20.24 23.77 16.50
N LYS A 41 20.17 25.07 16.17
CA LYS A 41 18.88 25.78 16.01
C LYS A 41 18.02 25.16 14.92
N TYR A 42 18.59 24.86 13.75
CA TYR A 42 17.86 24.19 12.66
C TYR A 42 17.36 22.81 13.08
N LEU A 43 18.22 21.99 13.72
CA LEU A 43 17.84 20.68 14.23
C LEU A 43 16.71 20.78 15.28
N MET A 44 16.76 21.81 16.14
CA MET A 44 15.76 22.05 17.17
C MET A 44 14.42 22.48 16.57
N CYS A 45 14.41 23.41 15.61
CA CYS A 45 13.21 23.79 14.86
C CYS A 45 12.59 22.58 14.17
N TYR A 46 13.43 21.76 13.54
CA TYR A 46 13.00 20.54 12.87
C TYR A 46 12.41 19.51 13.85
N ALA A 47 13.09 19.26 14.98
CA ALA A 47 12.64 18.34 16.02
C ALA A 47 11.33 18.79 16.67
N LEU A 48 11.16 20.10 16.90
CA LEU A 48 9.91 20.68 17.42
C LEU A 48 8.77 20.53 16.41
N GLY A 49 9.02 20.77 15.12
CA GLY A 49 8.04 20.53 14.06
C GLY A 49 7.64 19.05 13.96
N ALA A 50 8.63 18.15 14.01
CA ALA A 50 8.40 16.72 14.06
C ALA A 50 7.58 16.30 15.28
N ALA A 51 7.89 16.80 16.48
CA ALA A 51 7.13 16.49 17.70
C ALA A 51 5.70 17.08 17.66
N ALA A 52 5.53 18.27 17.08
CA ALA A 52 4.22 18.88 16.87
C ALA A 52 3.35 18.11 15.88
N LEU A 53 3.94 17.40 14.91
CA LEU A 53 3.21 16.54 13.97
C LEU A 53 3.01 15.13 14.50
N LEU A 54 4.05 14.54 15.10
CA LEU A 54 4.08 13.18 15.65
C LEU A 54 3.58 13.14 17.09
N ASN A 55 2.44 13.77 17.36
CA ASN A 55 1.71 13.61 18.62
C ASN A 55 0.29 13.09 18.36
N SER A 56 -0.32 12.47 19.38
CA SER A 56 -1.63 11.81 19.24
C SER A 56 -2.73 12.76 18.77
N LYS A 57 -2.75 14.01 19.24
CA LYS A 57 -3.77 15.00 18.87
C LYS A 57 -3.64 15.44 17.42
N SER A 58 -2.44 15.76 16.98
CA SER A 58 -2.16 16.13 15.59
C SER A 58 -2.50 15.00 14.62
N MET A 59 -2.19 13.76 15.00
CA MET A 59 -2.56 12.60 14.18
C MET A 59 -4.07 12.38 14.11
N GLN A 60 -4.82 12.52 15.22
CA GLN A 60 -6.29 12.45 15.19
C GLN A 60 -6.89 13.53 14.32
N PHE A 61 -6.38 14.76 14.41
CA PHE A 61 -6.79 15.86 13.53
C PHE A 61 -6.55 15.52 12.05
N LEU A 62 -5.37 14.98 11.71
CA LEU A 62 -5.05 14.55 10.34
C LEU A 62 -5.92 13.37 9.87
N LYS A 63 -6.29 12.43 10.75
CA LYS A 63 -7.26 11.36 10.43
C LYS A 63 -8.62 11.95 10.04
N ASN A 64 -9.09 12.97 10.76
CA ASN A 64 -10.37 13.63 10.50
C ASN A 64 -10.37 14.43 9.18
N LEU A 65 -9.20 14.88 8.73
CA LEU A 65 -9.02 15.52 7.41
C LEU A 65 -8.92 14.52 6.24
N GLY A 66 -9.16 13.23 6.47
CA GLY A 66 -9.14 12.21 5.41
C GLY A 66 -7.79 11.52 5.18
N SER A 67 -6.80 11.72 6.04
CA SER A 67 -5.50 11.02 5.94
C SER A 67 -5.50 9.62 6.57
N ARG A 68 -6.66 8.95 6.63
CA ARG A 68 -6.76 7.57 7.16
C ARG A 68 -5.90 6.62 6.33
N GLY A 69 -5.19 5.73 7.02
CA GLY A 69 -4.28 4.78 6.39
C GLY A 69 -2.95 5.37 5.84
N THR A 70 -2.75 6.68 5.79
CA THR A 70 -1.53 7.29 5.22
C THR A 70 -0.67 8.06 6.21
N LEU A 71 -0.96 7.98 7.52
CA LEU A 71 -0.22 8.72 8.55
C LEU A 71 1.28 8.39 8.60
N TYR A 72 1.67 7.20 8.18
CA TYR A 72 3.09 6.82 8.10
C TYR A 72 3.91 7.74 7.19
N ARG A 73 3.27 8.44 6.24
CA ARG A 73 3.94 9.41 5.35
C ARG A 73 4.53 10.60 6.12
N PHE A 74 3.99 10.93 7.31
CA PHE A 74 4.57 12.00 8.14
C PHE A 74 5.92 11.59 8.76
N ILE A 75 6.23 10.29 8.84
CA ILE A 75 7.58 9.83 9.18
C ILE A 75 8.57 10.21 8.08
N TRP A 76 8.15 10.29 6.81
CA TRP A 76 9.01 10.68 5.69
C TRP A 76 9.46 12.13 5.76
N LEU A 77 8.77 12.98 6.53
CA LEU A 77 9.26 14.33 6.76
C LEU A 77 10.61 14.27 7.47
N LEU A 78 10.78 13.36 8.44
CA LEU A 78 12.03 13.22 9.18
C LEU A 78 13.21 13.01 8.21
N PRO A 79 14.20 13.92 8.17
CA PRO A 79 15.34 13.85 7.26
C PRO A 79 16.36 12.83 7.77
N MET A 80 15.89 11.63 8.12
CA MET A 80 16.70 10.58 8.74
C MET A 80 17.89 10.26 7.87
N ILE A 81 17.65 10.06 6.57
CA ILE A 81 18.69 9.72 5.59
C ILE A 81 19.73 10.85 5.52
N SER A 82 19.30 12.10 5.36
CA SER A 82 20.19 13.25 5.22
C SER A 82 21.03 13.50 6.48
N VAL A 83 20.42 13.40 7.67
CA VAL A 83 21.09 13.58 8.96
C VAL A 83 22.12 12.47 9.19
N MET A 84 21.75 11.21 8.96
CA MET A 84 22.67 10.08 9.09
C MET A 84 23.83 10.20 8.10
N ALA A 85 23.55 10.50 6.83
CA ALA A 85 24.58 10.68 5.80
C ALA A 85 25.58 11.77 6.17
N TYR A 86 25.10 12.92 6.66
CA TYR A 86 25.97 14.01 7.12
C TYR A 86 26.87 13.58 8.28
N VAL A 87 26.30 13.00 9.35
CA VAL A 87 27.07 12.64 10.56
C VAL A 87 28.08 11.54 10.24
N LEU A 88 27.68 10.49 9.52
CA LEU A 88 28.58 9.40 9.16
C LEU A 88 29.73 9.89 8.27
N THR A 89 29.45 10.81 7.34
CA THR A 89 30.49 11.41 6.48
C THR A 89 31.45 12.29 7.27
N GLU A 90 30.94 13.15 8.16
CA GLU A 90 31.76 13.97 9.07
C GLU A 90 32.66 13.11 9.96
N LEU A 91 32.12 12.04 10.54
CA LEU A 91 32.89 11.10 11.36
C LEU A 91 34.00 10.43 10.55
N PHE A 92 33.74 10.06 9.30
CA PHE A 92 34.75 9.50 8.40
C PHE A 92 35.85 10.50 8.04
N ILE A 93 35.49 11.75 7.71
CA ILE A 93 36.45 12.81 7.34
C ILE A 93 37.37 13.15 8.52
N LYS A 94 36.85 13.13 9.76
CA LYS A 94 37.64 13.40 10.97
C LYS A 94 38.70 12.35 11.28
N GLN A 95 38.65 11.17 10.65
CA GLN A 95 39.66 10.13 10.84
C GLN A 95 40.98 10.52 10.16
N LYS A 96 42.05 10.63 10.96
CA LYS A 96 43.38 11.02 10.45
C LYS A 96 44.17 9.83 9.91
N LYS A 97 44.03 8.66 10.51
CA LYS A 97 44.79 7.46 10.13
C LYS A 97 44.06 6.65 9.07
N THR A 98 44.80 6.10 8.13
CA THR A 98 44.26 5.21 7.08
C THR A 98 43.65 3.94 7.67
N SER A 99 44.24 3.39 8.75
CA SER A 99 43.68 2.23 9.48
C SER A 99 42.27 2.51 9.99
N ASP A 100 42.07 3.69 10.58
CA ASP A 100 40.80 4.05 11.20
C ASP A 100 39.73 4.28 10.11
N LYS A 101 40.13 4.87 8.97
CA LYS A 101 39.26 4.98 7.78
C LYS A 101 38.81 3.62 7.26
N ILE A 102 39.72 2.64 7.19
CA ILE A 102 39.39 1.28 6.76
C ILE A 102 38.43 0.62 7.75
N CYS A 103 38.69 0.71 9.07
CA CYS A 103 37.77 0.21 10.09
C CYS A 103 36.38 0.85 10.00
N TRP A 104 36.31 2.17 9.75
CA TRP A 104 35.05 2.87 9.55
C TRP A 104 34.30 2.42 8.29
N MET A 105 35.00 2.20 7.18
CA MET A 105 34.38 1.65 5.97
C MET A 105 33.81 0.26 6.20
N LEU A 106 34.57 -0.61 6.90
CA LEU A 106 34.08 -1.94 7.26
C LEU A 106 32.85 -1.85 8.18
N PHE A 107 32.85 -0.95 9.15
CA PHE A 107 31.69 -0.69 10.01
C PHE A 107 30.46 -0.26 9.20
N LEU A 108 30.61 0.66 8.23
CA LEU A 108 29.51 1.10 7.36
C LEU A 108 28.96 -0.04 6.50
N ILE A 109 29.84 -0.88 5.94
CA ILE A 109 29.44 -2.07 5.17
C ILE A 109 28.66 -3.05 6.05
N CYS A 110 29.14 -3.32 7.27
CA CYS A 110 28.43 -4.14 8.24
C CYS A 110 27.06 -3.53 8.59
N LEU A 111 27.00 -2.22 8.82
CA LEU A 111 25.76 -1.53 9.13
C LEU A 111 24.74 -1.66 7.98
N LEU A 112 25.18 -1.52 6.72
CA LEU A 112 24.32 -1.74 5.55
C LEU A 112 23.83 -3.19 5.47
N TYR A 113 24.72 -4.16 5.70
CA TYR A 113 24.36 -5.58 5.70
C TYR A 113 23.31 -5.92 6.78
N PHE A 114 23.42 -5.34 7.98
CA PHE A 114 22.48 -5.55 9.08
C PHE A 114 21.23 -4.67 9.03
N CYS A 115 21.18 -3.63 8.18
CA CYS A 115 19.99 -2.78 8.00
C CYS A 115 18.84 -3.49 7.28
N GLY A 116 19.04 -4.73 6.83
CA GLY A 116 17.97 -5.64 6.47
C GLY A 116 17.91 -5.98 5.00
N ASP A 117 16.82 -6.65 4.65
CA ASP A 117 16.60 -7.25 3.34
C ASP A 117 16.16 -6.19 2.32
N THR A 118 16.72 -6.24 1.11
CA THR A 118 16.35 -5.31 0.05
C THR A 118 15.02 -5.72 -0.58
N TYR A 119 14.22 -4.75 -1.04
CA TYR A 119 13.06 -5.05 -1.88
C TYR A 119 13.47 -5.47 -3.30
N LEU A 120 14.70 -5.15 -3.70
CA LEU A 120 15.32 -5.47 -4.99
C LEU A 120 15.84 -6.92 -5.01
N LYS A 121 14.97 -7.88 -4.71
CA LYS A 121 15.32 -9.29 -4.84
C LYS A 121 15.10 -9.76 -6.28
N PRO A 122 15.91 -10.68 -6.81
CA PRO A 122 15.74 -11.19 -8.17
C PRO A 122 14.34 -11.76 -8.46
N ASP A 123 13.70 -12.40 -7.48
CA ASP A 123 12.32 -12.92 -7.57
C ASP A 123 11.25 -11.82 -7.64
N LYS A 124 11.59 -10.60 -7.21
CA LYS A 124 10.72 -9.41 -7.24
C LYS A 124 11.04 -8.45 -8.39
N LEU A 125 12.19 -8.63 -9.04
CA LEU A 125 12.62 -7.88 -10.20
C LEU A 125 12.12 -8.61 -11.45
N GLN A 126 10.85 -8.40 -11.78
CA GLN A 126 10.28 -8.93 -13.01
C GLN A 126 10.48 -7.92 -14.13
N LEU A 127 10.98 -8.40 -15.28
CA LEU A 127 10.97 -7.59 -16.49
C LEU A 127 9.52 -7.35 -16.91
N PRO A 128 9.19 -6.15 -17.40
CA PRO A 128 7.89 -5.88 -17.98
C PRO A 128 7.52 -6.92 -19.04
N GLU A 129 6.34 -7.52 -18.90
CA GLU A 129 5.80 -8.44 -19.92
C GLU A 129 5.46 -7.70 -21.22
N THR A 130 5.00 -6.45 -21.08
CA THR A 130 4.62 -5.58 -22.19
C THR A 130 5.48 -4.32 -22.22
N VAL A 131 5.53 -3.66 -23.38
CA VAL A 131 6.21 -2.36 -23.56
C VAL A 131 5.63 -1.28 -22.64
N TYR A 132 4.39 -1.46 -22.18
CA TYR A 132 3.67 -0.53 -21.33
C TYR A 132 3.99 -0.69 -19.84
N GLY A 133 4.70 -1.75 -19.42
CA GLY A 133 4.92 -2.00 -17.98
C GLY A 133 3.68 -2.51 -17.24
N ILE A 134 2.64 -2.91 -17.98
CA ILE A 134 1.38 -3.46 -17.45
C ILE A 134 1.30 -4.93 -17.89
N SER A 135 0.72 -5.82 -17.08
CA SER A 135 0.56 -7.23 -17.47
C SER A 135 -0.38 -7.37 -18.67
N GLN A 136 -0.15 -8.39 -19.49
CA GLN A 136 -1.03 -8.66 -20.63
C GLN A 136 -2.46 -8.99 -20.15
N ASP A 137 -2.58 -9.69 -19.02
CA ASP A 137 -3.88 -10.00 -18.43
C ASP A 137 -4.73 -8.75 -18.13
N THR A 138 -4.11 -7.66 -17.67
CA THR A 138 -4.81 -6.40 -17.38
C THR A 138 -5.31 -5.73 -18.66
N ILE A 139 -4.51 -5.79 -19.73
CA ILE A 139 -4.88 -5.24 -21.05
C ILE A 139 -6.05 -6.03 -21.61
N ASP A 140 -5.95 -7.37 -21.62
CA ASP A 140 -7.00 -8.25 -22.15
C ASP A 140 -8.33 -8.08 -21.40
N VAL A 141 -8.31 -8.05 -20.06
CA VAL A 141 -9.50 -7.78 -19.23
C VAL A 141 -10.12 -6.43 -19.57
N SER A 142 -9.28 -5.40 -19.72
CA SER A 142 -9.75 -4.07 -20.09
C SER A 142 -10.38 -4.04 -21.48
N ASP A 143 -9.79 -4.73 -22.46
CA ASP A 143 -10.29 -4.76 -23.82
C ASP A 143 -11.64 -5.50 -23.89
N ILE A 144 -11.82 -6.57 -23.10
CA ILE A 144 -13.11 -7.26 -22.94
C ILE A 144 -14.17 -6.31 -22.37
N ILE A 145 -13.84 -5.57 -21.30
CA ILE A 145 -14.76 -4.61 -20.69
C ILE A 145 -15.12 -3.49 -21.68
N GLU A 146 -14.13 -2.97 -22.43
CA GLU A 146 -14.34 -1.89 -23.40
C GLU A 146 -15.24 -2.32 -24.58
N GLN A 147 -15.18 -3.59 -24.99
CA GLN A 147 -16.04 -4.14 -26.04
C GLN A 147 -17.49 -4.32 -25.59
N GLU A 148 -17.70 -4.60 -24.30
CA GLU A 148 -19.01 -4.96 -23.75
C GLU A 148 -19.73 -3.81 -23.04
N LYS A 149 -19.00 -2.76 -22.66
CA LYS A 149 -19.59 -1.61 -21.96
C LYS A 149 -20.68 -0.96 -22.80
N GLN A 150 -21.77 -0.61 -22.14
CA GLN A 150 -22.88 0.14 -22.75
C GLN A 150 -22.75 1.64 -22.48
N GLU A 151 -22.16 1.99 -21.34
CA GLU A 151 -21.95 3.36 -20.89
C GLU A 151 -20.49 3.79 -21.04
N GLU A 152 -20.25 5.10 -21.02
CA GLU A 152 -18.89 5.65 -21.10
C GLU A 152 -18.01 5.17 -19.93
N TYR A 153 -18.57 5.17 -18.71
CA TYR A 153 -17.93 4.73 -17.48
C TYR A 153 -18.63 3.52 -16.90
N VAL A 154 -17.85 2.56 -16.40
CA VAL A 154 -18.38 1.31 -15.82
C VAL A 154 -17.72 1.01 -14.48
N ILE A 155 -18.49 0.49 -13.52
CA ILE A 155 -18.08 0.13 -12.18
C ILE A 155 -17.75 -1.36 -12.14
N VAL A 156 -16.50 -1.67 -11.83
CA VAL A 156 -15.96 -3.03 -11.94
C VAL A 156 -15.44 -3.52 -10.59
N ALA A 157 -15.94 -4.66 -10.12
CA ALA A 157 -15.40 -5.37 -8.97
C ALA A 157 -14.30 -6.33 -9.42
N MET A 158 -13.08 -6.17 -8.90
CA MET A 158 -11.90 -6.96 -9.31
C MET A 158 -10.90 -7.04 -8.17
N GLU A 159 -10.03 -8.05 -8.18
CA GLU A 159 -8.98 -8.18 -7.17
C GLU A 159 -7.93 -7.06 -7.21
N LYS A 160 -7.23 -6.89 -6.08
CA LYS A 160 -6.28 -5.79 -5.85
C LYS A 160 -5.21 -5.63 -6.94
N PRO A 161 -4.54 -6.69 -7.43
CA PRO A 161 -3.51 -6.55 -8.47
C PRO A 161 -4.04 -5.89 -9.75
N LEU A 162 -5.23 -6.31 -10.23
CA LEU A 162 -5.88 -5.70 -11.39
C LEU A 162 -6.28 -4.26 -11.09
N GLN A 163 -6.89 -3.99 -9.94
CA GLN A 163 -7.35 -2.64 -9.58
C GLN A 163 -6.20 -1.60 -9.60
N LEU A 164 -4.99 -2.01 -9.18
CA LEU A 164 -3.83 -1.13 -9.15
C LEU A 164 -3.32 -0.73 -10.54
N THR A 165 -3.66 -1.50 -11.58
CA THR A 165 -3.06 -1.35 -12.92
C THR A 165 -4.09 -1.04 -14.01
N ILE A 166 -5.32 -1.53 -13.91
CA ILE A 166 -6.32 -1.42 -14.99
C ILE A 166 -6.60 0.03 -15.39
N ARG A 167 -6.65 0.95 -14.43
CA ARG A 167 -6.89 2.38 -14.68
C ARG A 167 -5.70 3.12 -15.29
N GLN A 168 -4.52 2.49 -15.32
CA GLN A 168 -3.36 3.01 -16.05
C GLN A 168 -3.52 2.75 -17.56
N TRP A 169 -4.30 1.72 -17.93
CA TRP A 169 -4.62 1.38 -19.32
C TRP A 169 -5.96 1.97 -19.76
N ASN A 170 -7.02 1.77 -18.97
CA ASN A 170 -8.38 2.23 -19.28
C ASN A 170 -8.95 3.11 -18.16
N ALA A 171 -9.04 4.41 -18.45
CA ALA A 171 -9.53 5.42 -17.52
C ALA A 171 -11.05 5.38 -17.26
N PHE A 172 -11.81 4.69 -18.12
CA PHE A 172 -13.26 4.55 -18.03
C PHE A 172 -13.72 3.55 -16.97
N VAL A 173 -12.80 2.71 -16.47
CA VAL A 173 -13.07 1.79 -15.37
C VAL A 173 -13.08 2.52 -14.03
N ILE A 174 -14.21 2.47 -13.33
CA ILE A 174 -14.37 2.88 -11.95
C ILE A 174 -14.25 1.62 -11.07
N CYS A 175 -13.42 1.67 -10.03
CA CYS A 175 -13.25 0.53 -9.14
C CYS A 175 -14.44 0.40 -8.20
N GLY A 176 -15.17 -0.72 -8.27
CA GLY A 176 -16.31 -1.02 -7.40
C GLY A 176 -15.89 -1.19 -5.94
N ILE A 177 -14.69 -1.70 -5.68
CA ILE A 177 -14.13 -1.82 -4.32
C ILE A 177 -13.16 -0.66 -4.08
N THR A 178 -13.29 0.03 -2.95
CA THR A 178 -12.45 1.19 -2.67
C THR A 178 -11.03 0.77 -2.32
N ARG A 179 -10.09 1.67 -2.61
CA ARG A 179 -8.69 1.52 -2.20
C ARG A 179 -8.55 1.40 -0.67
N GLU A 180 -9.42 2.04 0.10
CA GLU A 180 -9.39 1.99 1.56
C GLU A 180 -9.67 0.55 2.06
N SER A 181 -10.65 -0.14 1.48
CA SER A 181 -10.95 -1.53 1.82
C SER A 181 -9.79 -2.49 1.54
N TYR A 182 -9.10 -2.34 0.40
CA TYR A 182 -7.89 -3.13 0.12
C TYR A 182 -6.67 -2.76 0.98
N ILE A 183 -6.74 -1.62 1.68
CA ILE A 183 -5.71 -1.17 2.61
C ILE A 183 -5.98 -1.70 4.02
N THR A 184 -7.24 -1.69 4.45
CA THR A 184 -7.66 -2.25 5.74
C THR A 184 -7.64 -3.78 5.72
N GLY A 185 -7.87 -4.38 4.55
CA GLY A 185 -7.81 -5.81 4.32
C GLY A 185 -9.16 -6.50 4.58
N ILE A 186 -9.17 -7.81 4.28
CA ILE A 186 -10.30 -8.68 4.57
C ILE A 186 -10.36 -8.90 6.09
N VAL A 187 -11.52 -8.60 6.68
CA VAL A 187 -11.77 -8.78 8.12
C VAL A 187 -12.22 -10.21 8.42
N ASP A 188 -12.14 -10.65 9.67
CA ASP A 188 -12.75 -11.92 10.11
C ASP A 188 -14.28 -11.80 10.26
N ASP A 189 -14.95 -12.94 10.48
CA ASP A 189 -16.42 -13.00 10.56
C ASP A 189 -16.98 -12.26 11.78
N GLY A 190 -16.20 -12.14 12.87
CA GLY A 190 -16.61 -11.38 14.04
C GLY A 190 -16.76 -9.90 13.72
N TRP A 191 -15.76 -9.33 13.05
CA TRP A 191 -15.80 -7.95 12.58
C TRP A 191 -16.81 -7.74 11.45
N PHE A 192 -16.88 -8.66 10.50
CA PHE A 192 -17.82 -8.59 9.38
C PHE A 192 -19.26 -8.41 9.87
N ASN A 193 -19.67 -9.14 10.91
CA ASN A 193 -21.05 -9.11 11.41
C ASN A 193 -21.45 -7.79 12.09
N VAL A 194 -20.49 -7.01 12.60
CA VAL A 194 -20.74 -5.74 13.33
C VAL A 194 -20.52 -4.49 12.47
N MET A 195 -20.11 -4.64 11.21
CA MET A 195 -19.95 -3.54 10.25
C MET A 195 -21.30 -2.96 9.81
N SER A 196 -21.27 -1.72 9.32
CA SER A 196 -22.44 -1.13 8.64
C SER A 196 -22.75 -1.86 7.33
N ASP A 197 -23.99 -1.76 6.85
CA ASP A 197 -24.43 -2.50 5.64
C ASP A 197 -23.55 -2.17 4.42
N ARG A 198 -23.25 -0.89 4.20
CA ARG A 198 -22.36 -0.44 3.12
C ARG A 198 -20.94 -1.02 3.22
N GLU A 199 -20.41 -1.12 4.43
CA GLU A 199 -19.09 -1.70 4.69
C GLU A 199 -19.10 -3.23 4.48
N LYS A 200 -20.21 -3.89 4.85
CA LYS A 200 -20.41 -5.33 4.61
C LYS A 200 -20.46 -5.63 3.13
N GLU A 201 -21.25 -4.90 2.35
CA GLU A 201 -21.32 -5.04 0.89
C GLU A 201 -19.94 -4.96 0.24
N GLU A 202 -19.12 -3.99 0.66
CA GLU A 202 -17.77 -3.84 0.12
C GLU A 202 -16.84 -4.98 0.53
N GLN A 203 -16.97 -5.48 1.76
CA GLN A 203 -16.26 -6.68 2.21
C GLN A 203 -16.73 -7.94 1.49
N MET A 204 -18.02 -8.08 1.18
CA MET A 204 -18.58 -9.19 0.42
C MET A 204 -17.96 -9.25 -0.98
N LEU A 205 -17.97 -8.12 -1.72
CA LEU A 205 -17.31 -8.04 -3.03
C LEU A 205 -15.82 -8.35 -2.93
N MET A 206 -15.12 -7.78 -1.95
CA MET A 206 -13.68 -7.99 -1.78
C MET A 206 -13.33 -9.44 -1.45
N ARG A 207 -14.07 -10.08 -0.54
CA ARG A 207 -13.90 -11.50 -0.18
C ARG A 207 -14.21 -12.41 -1.37
N MET A 208 -15.25 -12.11 -2.13
CA MET A 208 -15.58 -12.86 -3.34
C MET A 208 -14.46 -12.80 -4.37
N VAL A 209 -14.05 -11.60 -4.83
CA VAL A 209 -13.05 -11.47 -5.90
C VAL A 209 -11.63 -11.86 -5.48
N SER A 210 -11.31 -11.80 -4.18
CA SER A 210 -9.95 -12.11 -3.69
C SER A 210 -9.80 -13.53 -3.17
N ASN A 211 -10.84 -14.11 -2.56
CA ASN A 211 -10.77 -15.42 -1.89
C ASN A 211 -11.71 -16.47 -2.51
N GLY A 212 -12.59 -16.10 -3.45
CA GLY A 212 -13.60 -17.02 -3.97
C GLY A 212 -14.67 -17.36 -2.95
N GLU A 213 -14.97 -16.46 -2.01
CA GLU A 213 -16.02 -16.69 -1.01
C GLU A 213 -17.40 -16.50 -1.62
N ALA A 214 -18.20 -17.57 -1.61
CA ALA A 214 -19.60 -17.54 -2.03
C ALA A 214 -20.50 -17.08 -0.87
N PHE A 215 -21.36 -16.11 -1.14
CA PHE A 215 -22.32 -15.57 -0.18
C PHE A 215 -23.75 -16.00 -0.56
N ASP A 216 -24.73 -15.67 0.28
CA ASP A 216 -26.12 -15.87 -0.08
C ASP A 216 -26.47 -15.11 -1.38
N ARG A 217 -27.12 -15.82 -2.32
CA ARG A 217 -27.48 -15.31 -3.65
C ARG A 217 -28.25 -14.00 -3.58
N SER A 218 -29.22 -13.90 -2.67
CA SER A 218 -30.07 -12.71 -2.58
C SER A 218 -29.28 -11.52 -2.03
N ALA A 219 -28.45 -11.75 -1.02
CA ALA A 219 -27.60 -10.72 -0.44
C ALA A 219 -26.54 -10.21 -1.44
N MET A 220 -25.90 -11.10 -2.20
CA MET A 220 -24.91 -10.70 -3.19
C MET A 220 -25.53 -9.96 -4.37
N LYS A 221 -26.69 -10.41 -4.87
CA LYS A 221 -27.41 -9.68 -5.92
C LYS A 221 -27.81 -8.27 -5.47
N GLN A 222 -28.30 -8.14 -4.24
CA GLN A 222 -28.63 -6.83 -3.66
C GLN A 222 -27.37 -5.95 -3.59
N CYS A 223 -26.24 -6.51 -3.13
CA CYS A 223 -24.95 -5.80 -3.09
C CYS A 223 -24.49 -5.31 -4.48
N ILE A 224 -24.60 -6.14 -5.52
CA ILE A 224 -24.26 -5.78 -6.90
C ILE A 224 -25.15 -4.63 -7.38
N GLN A 225 -26.45 -4.67 -7.08
CA GLN A 225 -27.41 -3.63 -7.44
C GLN A 225 -27.17 -2.32 -6.70
N ASP A 226 -27.04 -2.35 -5.37
CA ASP A 226 -26.86 -1.16 -4.53
C ASP A 226 -25.56 -0.42 -4.84
N ARG A 227 -24.53 -1.15 -5.25
CA ARG A 227 -23.24 -0.59 -5.66
C ARG A 227 -23.11 -0.36 -7.15
N GLN A 228 -24.16 -0.67 -7.93
CA GLN A 228 -24.22 -0.51 -9.38
C GLN A 228 -23.00 -1.13 -10.07
N ILE A 229 -22.61 -2.34 -9.64
CA ILE A 229 -21.51 -3.04 -10.28
C ILE A 229 -21.99 -3.46 -11.67
N ASP A 230 -21.24 -3.11 -12.72
CA ASP A 230 -21.50 -3.44 -14.14
C ASP A 230 -20.72 -4.69 -14.58
N PHE A 231 -19.53 -4.89 -14.01
CA PHE A 231 -18.70 -6.06 -14.30
C PHE A 231 -18.04 -6.62 -13.03
N ILE A 232 -17.89 -7.93 -13.00
CA ILE A 232 -17.12 -8.67 -11.99
C ILE A 232 -16.00 -9.42 -12.70
N VAL A 233 -14.76 -9.23 -12.25
CA VAL A 233 -13.59 -9.93 -12.78
C VAL A 233 -13.11 -10.94 -11.75
N MET A 234 -13.16 -12.22 -12.12
CA MET A 234 -12.82 -13.35 -11.25
C MET A 234 -11.53 -14.01 -11.72
N ASN A 235 -10.65 -14.32 -10.78
CA ASN A 235 -9.48 -15.15 -11.08
C ASN A 235 -9.93 -16.60 -11.30
N LYS A 236 -9.53 -17.21 -12.42
CA LYS A 236 -9.91 -18.59 -12.80
C LYS A 236 -9.55 -19.61 -11.73
N LYS A 237 -8.48 -19.37 -10.98
CA LYS A 237 -8.03 -20.24 -9.88
C LYS A 237 -9.02 -20.36 -8.73
N LEU A 238 -10.00 -19.47 -8.64
CA LEU A 238 -11.03 -19.47 -7.61
C LEU A 238 -12.22 -20.38 -7.97
N GLU A 239 -12.31 -20.87 -9.21
CA GLU A 239 -13.35 -21.82 -9.65
C GLU A 239 -14.80 -21.34 -9.37
N MET A 240 -15.07 -20.06 -9.60
CA MET A 240 -16.34 -19.39 -9.22
C MET A 240 -17.42 -19.38 -10.31
N GLU A 241 -17.21 -20.07 -11.43
CA GLU A 241 -18.14 -20.08 -12.58
C GLU A 241 -19.58 -20.46 -12.17
N GLY A 242 -19.74 -21.55 -11.42
CA GLY A 242 -21.05 -22.01 -10.98
C GLY A 242 -21.78 -20.98 -10.11
N TYR A 243 -21.06 -20.32 -9.21
CA TYR A 243 -21.63 -19.26 -8.37
C TYR A 243 -21.97 -18.01 -9.18
N MET A 244 -21.16 -17.63 -10.18
CA MET A 244 -21.50 -16.51 -11.09
C MET A 244 -22.77 -16.80 -11.90
N GLN A 245 -22.96 -18.03 -12.34
CA GLN A 245 -24.20 -18.46 -13.00
C GLN A 245 -25.41 -18.37 -12.06
N GLU A 246 -25.26 -18.78 -10.78
CA GLU A 246 -26.32 -18.61 -9.77
C GLU A 246 -26.68 -17.13 -9.54
N LEU A 247 -25.71 -16.22 -9.65
CA LEU A 247 -25.94 -14.78 -9.56
C LEU A 247 -26.57 -14.17 -10.82
N ASP A 248 -26.91 -14.99 -11.84
CA ASP A 248 -27.37 -14.57 -13.16
C ASP A 248 -26.37 -13.62 -13.88
N CYS A 249 -25.07 -13.74 -13.56
CA CYS A 249 -24.01 -12.99 -14.23
C CYS A 249 -23.63 -13.68 -15.53
N ARG A 250 -23.46 -12.91 -16.61
CA ARG A 250 -23.13 -13.44 -17.95
C ARG A 250 -21.63 -13.37 -18.18
N LEU A 251 -21.00 -14.51 -18.45
CA LEU A 251 -19.61 -14.52 -18.94
C LEU A 251 -19.54 -13.81 -20.30
N VAL A 252 -18.74 -12.75 -20.39
CA VAL A 252 -18.59 -11.97 -21.63
C VAL A 252 -17.22 -12.13 -22.29
N GLY A 253 -16.23 -12.59 -21.52
CA GLY A 253 -14.92 -12.89 -22.06
C GLY A 253 -14.00 -13.46 -20.98
N GLU A 254 -12.87 -13.98 -21.43
CA GLU A 254 -11.85 -14.55 -20.55
C GLU A 254 -10.47 -14.44 -21.18
N ASN A 255 -9.44 -14.48 -20.34
CA ASN A 255 -8.05 -14.64 -20.76
C ASN A 255 -7.41 -15.82 -20.02
N GLN A 256 -6.09 -15.87 -19.93
CA GLN A 256 -5.39 -16.98 -19.27
C GLN A 256 -5.63 -17.04 -17.76
N ALA A 257 -5.78 -15.89 -17.09
CA ALA A 257 -5.87 -15.81 -15.63
C ALA A 257 -7.27 -15.42 -15.10
N TYR A 258 -8.10 -14.78 -15.91
CA TYR A 258 -9.34 -14.14 -15.48
C TYR A 258 -10.53 -14.45 -16.38
N GLU A 259 -11.70 -14.41 -15.77
CA GLU A 259 -13.02 -14.42 -16.39
C GLU A 259 -13.71 -13.09 -16.09
N VAL A 260 -14.36 -12.51 -17.09
CA VAL A 260 -15.08 -11.24 -16.99
C VAL A 260 -16.57 -11.51 -17.13
N TYR A 261 -17.33 -11.13 -16.10
CA TYR A 261 -18.77 -11.32 -16.03
C TYR A 261 -19.47 -9.97 -16.07
N ALA A 262 -20.42 -9.79 -16.99
CA ALA A 262 -21.35 -8.67 -16.97
C ALA A 262 -22.49 -8.95 -16.01
N THR A 263 -22.78 -7.99 -15.15
CA THR A 263 -23.90 -8.01 -14.20
C THR A 263 -25.09 -7.32 -14.89
N GLY A 264 -26.24 -7.98 -14.97
CA GLY A 264 -27.43 -7.44 -15.65
C GLY A 264 -28.15 -6.34 -14.86
N VAL A 265 -27.40 -5.50 -14.15
CA VAL A 265 -27.89 -4.41 -13.29
C VAL A 265 -28.11 -3.14 -14.12
#